data_AF-A0A8S8YJQ1-F1
#
_entry.id   AF-A0A8S8YJQ1-F1
#
_cell.length_a   1.000
_cell.length_b   1.000
_cell.length_c   1.000
_cell.angle_alpha   90.00
_cell.angle_beta   90.00
_cell.angle_gamma   90.00
#
_symmetry.space_group_name_H-M   'P 1'
#
loop_
_entity.id
_entity.type
_entity.pdbx_description
1 polymer ?
#
loop_
_entity_poly.entity_id
_entity_poly.type
_entity_poly.pdbx_seq_one_letter_code
_entity_poly.pdbx_strand_id
1 'polypeptide(L)'
;MSLTADVIRLVAGMLVGMVLPRLPLLFFTRFLSMERELPPHPDPVPISVPLIQRLLLMRRVHLMCWITALLPLGLGLWILQNSPEPFALGMVQAFLGSPLREWCPRTLNKAWVFFLFP
;
A
#
# COMPACT_ATOMS: atom_id res chain seq x y z
N MET A 1 -27.72 0.96 -22.65
CA MET A 1 -26.84 1.52 -21.59
C MET A 1 -26.12 2.71 -22.20
N SER A 2 -26.03 3.85 -21.50
CA SER A 2 -25.38 5.02 -22.07
C SER A 2 -23.86 4.89 -21.94
N LEU A 3 -23.16 5.01 -23.07
CA LEU A 3 -21.69 4.98 -23.16
C LEU A 3 -21.03 5.93 -22.15
N THR A 4 -21.64 7.09 -21.90
CA THR A 4 -21.18 8.06 -20.91
C THR A 4 -21.25 7.53 -19.47
N ALA A 5 -22.30 6.81 -19.10
CA ALA A 5 -22.39 6.22 -17.75
C ALA A 5 -21.33 5.14 -17.54
N ASP A 6 -21.05 4.35 -18.57
CA ASP A 6 -20.03 3.29 -18.52
C ASP A 6 -18.62 3.87 -18.38
N VAL A 7 -18.31 4.95 -19.10
CA VAL A 7 -17.03 5.68 -18.98
C VAL A 7 -16.87 6.29 -17.59
N ILE A 8 -17.92 6.93 -17.05
CA ILE A 8 -17.87 7.53 -15.70
C ILE A 8 -17.63 6.44 -14.64
N ARG A 9 -18.32 5.31 -14.75
CA ARG A 9 -18.12 4.15 -13.86
C ARG A 9 -16.70 3.61 -13.94
N LEU A 10 -16.13 3.50 -15.14
CA LEU A 10 -14.75 3.06 -15.34
C LEU A 10 -13.74 4.00 -14.67
N VAL A 11 -13.88 5.30 -14.89
CA VAL A 11 -12.99 6.31 -14.28
C VAL A 11 -13.15 6.35 -12.75
N ALA A 12 -14.39 6.25 -12.25
CA ALA A 12 -14.65 6.19 -10.81
C ALA A 12 -14.02 4.95 -10.17
N GLY A 13 -14.16 3.77 -10.80
CA GLY A 13 -13.51 2.54 -10.37
C GLY A 13 -11.99 2.66 -10.35
N MET A 14 -11.42 3.31 -11.37
CA MET A 14 -9.98 3.56 -11.45
C MET A 14 -9.49 4.48 -10.32
N LEU A 15 -10.21 5.56 -10.02
CA LEU A 15 -9.88 6.47 -8.91
C LEU A 15 -9.97 5.77 -7.56
N VAL A 16 -11.02 5.00 -7.33
CA VAL A 16 -11.19 4.23 -6.09
C VAL A 16 -10.06 3.21 -5.94
N GLY A 17 -9.78 2.44 -7.00
CA GLY A 17 -8.67 1.48 -7.01
C GLY A 17 -7.31 2.12 -6.74
N MET A 18 -7.12 3.39 -7.13
CA MET A 18 -5.90 4.16 -6.93
C MET A 18 -5.76 4.76 -5.52
N VAL A 19 -6.86 5.19 -4.90
CA VAL A 19 -6.85 5.90 -3.61
C VAL A 19 -6.88 4.92 -2.43
N LEU A 20 -7.67 3.86 -2.53
CA LEU A 20 -8.01 2.99 -1.40
C LEU A 20 -6.79 2.32 -0.76
N PRO A 21 -5.80 1.80 -1.52
CA PRO A 21 -4.61 1.21 -0.93
C PRO A 21 -3.58 2.22 -0.40
N ARG A 22 -3.77 3.53 -0.64
CA ARG A 22 -2.91 4.62 -0.10
C ARG A 22 -3.39 5.14 1.26
N LEU A 23 -4.62 4.83 1.66
CA LEU A 23 -5.17 5.24 2.95
C LEU A 23 -4.29 4.83 4.13
N PRO A 24 -3.75 3.60 4.23
CA PRO A 24 -2.89 3.22 5.33
C PRO A 24 -1.66 4.13 5.44
N LEU A 25 -1.03 4.47 4.31
CA LEU A 25 0.14 5.35 4.31
C LEU A 25 -0.20 6.76 4.80
N LEU A 26 -1.35 7.32 4.42
CA LEU A 26 -1.79 8.65 4.87
C LEU A 26 -2.05 8.70 6.38
N PHE A 27 -2.57 7.62 6.97
CA PHE A 27 -2.81 7.57 8.42
C PHE A 27 -1.52 7.28 9.21
N PHE A 28 -0.66 6.37 8.73
CA PHE A 28 0.49 5.89 9.50
C PHE A 28 1.76 6.74 9.35
N THR A 29 1.95 7.47 8.24
CA THR A 29 3.08 8.42 8.09
C THR A 29 3.00 9.59 9.08
N ARG A 30 1.86 9.79 9.74
CA ARG A 30 1.67 10.83 10.76
C ARG A 30 2.15 10.45 12.15
N PHE A 31 2.58 9.22 12.40
CA PHE A 31 3.21 8.87 13.68
C PHE A 31 4.62 9.48 13.73
N LEU A 32 4.69 10.68 14.32
CA LEU A 32 5.85 11.55 14.60
C LEU A 32 7.01 10.89 15.39
N SER A 33 6.95 9.59 15.62
CA SER A 33 7.82 8.82 16.52
C SER A 33 8.94 8.04 15.81
N MET A 34 9.07 8.13 14.48
CA MET A 34 10.06 7.32 13.74
C MET A 34 11.46 7.93 13.64
N GLU A 35 11.60 9.26 13.65
CA GLU A 35 12.89 9.92 13.37
C GLU A 35 13.49 10.69 14.56
N ARG A 36 12.79 10.82 15.69
CA ARG A 36 13.19 11.76 16.77
C ARG A 36 14.44 11.38 17.58
N GLU A 37 15.01 10.19 17.39
CA GLU A 37 16.08 9.68 18.27
C GLU A 37 17.09 8.80 17.51
N LEU A 38 17.32 9.01 16.22
CA LEU A 38 18.45 8.35 15.58
C LEU A 38 19.74 9.10 15.96
N PRO A 39 20.77 8.40 16.49
CA PRO A 39 22.06 9.02 16.67
C PRO A 39 22.58 9.50 15.30
N PRO A 40 23.30 10.64 15.25
CA PRO A 40 23.90 11.12 14.01
C PRO A 40 24.86 10.05 13.47
N HIS A 41 24.72 9.73 12.19
CA HIS A 41 25.56 8.77 11.48
C HIS A 41 27.01 9.26 11.49
N PRO A 42 27.91 8.64 12.30
CA PRO A 42 28.60 7.40 11.90
C PRO A 42 28.63 6.33 13.00
N ASP A 43 27.97 6.53 14.14
CA ASP A 43 27.99 5.59 15.26
C ASP A 43 27.07 4.38 15.02
N PRO A 44 27.46 3.16 15.44
CA PRO A 44 26.60 2.00 15.37
C PRO A 44 25.35 2.25 16.23
N VAL A 45 24.17 2.17 15.61
CA VAL A 45 22.90 2.35 16.33
C VAL A 45 22.75 1.20 17.33
N PRO A 46 22.74 1.49 18.65
CA PRO A 46 22.59 0.42 19.63
C PRO A 46 21.19 -0.22 19.49
N ILE A 47 21.15 -1.56 19.57
CA ILE A 47 19.90 -2.32 19.54
C ILE A 47 19.14 -2.00 20.83
N SER A 48 18.26 -1.01 20.73
CA SER A 48 17.47 -0.51 21.83
C SER A 48 16.00 -0.93 21.64
N VAL A 49 15.28 -1.08 22.75
CA VAL A 49 13.83 -1.35 22.75
C VAL A 49 13.03 -0.44 21.81
N PRO A 50 13.25 0.90 21.76
CA PRO A 50 12.55 1.76 20.81
C PRO A 50 12.87 1.45 19.33
N LEU A 51 14.08 0.97 19.01
CA LEU A 51 14.43 0.57 17.64
C LEU A 51 13.64 -0.66 17.20
N ILE A 52 13.53 -1.67 18.08
CA ILE A 52 12.77 -2.90 17.82
C ILE A 52 11.28 -2.56 17.63
N GLN A 53 10.72 -1.70 18.47
CA GLN A 53 9.33 -1.26 18.35
C GLN A 53 9.05 -0.57 17.01
N ARG A 54 9.97 0.28 16.53
CA ARG A 54 9.86 0.93 15.21
C ARG A 54 9.92 -0.07 14.06
N LEU A 55 10.80 -1.06 14.13
CA LEU A 55 10.90 -2.13 13.12
C LEU A 55 9.63 -2.97 13.06
N LEU A 56 9.08 -3.36 14.22
CA LEU A 56 7.81 -4.09 14.29
C LEU A 56 6.63 -3.25 13.79
N LEU A 57 6.63 -1.94 14.05
CA LEU A 57 5.64 -1.02 13.52
C LEU A 57 5.73 -0.92 11.98
N MET A 58 6.93 -0.75 11.41
CA MET A 58 7.16 -0.77 9.96
C MET A 58 6.65 -2.07 9.34
N ARG A 59 6.95 -3.22 9.95
CA ARG A 59 6.48 -4.53 9.48
C ARG A 59 4.96 -4.65 9.53
N ARG A 60 4.32 -4.18 10.61
CA ARG A 60 2.84 -4.20 10.72
C ARG A 60 2.19 -3.28 9.68
N VAL A 61 2.71 -2.08 9.48
CA VAL A 61 2.20 -1.14 8.46
C VAL A 61 2.36 -1.72 7.05
N HIS A 62 3.48 -2.39 6.77
CA HIS A 62 3.70 -3.10 5.51
C HIS A 62 2.63 -4.17 5.27
N LEU A 63 2.31 -4.98 6.28
CA LEU A 63 1.26 -6.00 6.18
C LEU A 63 -0.14 -5.38 6.00
N MET A 64 -0.45 -4.28 6.71
CA MET A 64 -1.73 -3.58 6.53
C MET A 64 -1.88 -3.06 5.11
N CYS A 65 -0.80 -2.52 4.52
CA CYS A 65 -0.81 -2.06 3.13
C CYS A 65 -1.12 -3.19 2.15
N TRP A 66 -0.58 -4.40 2.37
CA TRP A 66 -0.90 -5.58 1.57
C TRP A 66 -2.36 -6.00 1.70
N ILE A 67 -2.91 -6.02 2.92
CA ILE A 67 -4.31 -6.38 3.15
C ILE A 67 -5.26 -5.38 2.45
N THR A 68 -5.00 -4.08 2.59
CA THR A 68 -5.81 -3.04 1.96
C THR A 68 -5.66 -3.01 0.44
N ALA A 69 -4.52 -3.45 -0.11
CA ALA A 69 -4.29 -3.60 -1.54
C ALA A 69 -5.02 -4.81 -2.14
N LEU A 70 -5.08 -5.92 -1.39
CA LEU A 70 -5.70 -7.17 -1.84
C LEU A 70 -7.23 -7.09 -1.84
N LEU A 71 -7.82 -6.27 -0.96
CA LEU A 71 -9.26 -6.05 -0.85
C LEU A 71 -9.94 -5.52 -2.14
N PRO A 72 -9.53 -4.37 -2.72
CA PRO A 72 -10.12 -3.87 -3.97
C PRO A 72 -9.82 -4.80 -5.15
N LEU A 73 -8.70 -5.53 -5.13
CA LEU A 73 -8.38 -6.52 -6.16
C LEU A 73 -9.35 -7.71 -6.10
N GLY A 74 -9.56 -8.26 -4.90
CA GLY A 74 -10.51 -9.36 -4.67
C GLY A 74 -11.95 -8.98 -5.01
N LEU A 75 -12.41 -7.80 -4.55
CA LEU A 75 -13.73 -7.28 -4.89
C LEU A 75 -13.87 -7.04 -6.40
N GLY A 76 -12.84 -6.50 -7.05
CA GLY A 76 -12.85 -6.24 -8.50
C GLY A 76 -12.98 -7.52 -9.31
N LEU A 77 -12.21 -8.55 -8.96
CA LEU A 77 -12.31 -9.87 -9.61
C LEU A 77 -13.66 -10.54 -9.35
N TRP A 78 -14.17 -10.46 -8.12
CA TRP A 78 -15.45 -11.07 -7.76
C TRP A 78 -16.63 -10.42 -8.50
N ILE A 79 -16.65 -9.09 -8.59
CA ILE A 79 -17.68 -8.38 -9.37
C ILE A 79 -17.57 -8.77 -10.84
N LEU A 80 -16.36 -8.80 -11.41
CA LEU A 80 -16.15 -9.12 -12.82
C LEU A 80 -16.62 -10.53 -13.22
N GLN A 81 -16.58 -11.49 -12.29
CA GLN A 81 -17.10 -12.85 -12.49
C GLN A 81 -18.63 -12.91 -12.50
N ASN A 82 -19.30 -12.05 -11.74
CA ASN A 82 -20.76 -12.06 -11.60
C ASN A 82 -21.47 -11.11 -12.57
N SER A 83 -20.83 -10.00 -12.93
CA SER A 83 -21.36 -9.01 -13.87
C SER A 83 -20.22 -8.20 -14.49
N PRO A 84 -20.13 -8.10 -15.83
CA PRO A 84 -19.11 -7.31 -16.50
C PRO A 84 -19.44 -5.81 -16.39
N GLU A 85 -19.30 -5.27 -15.18
CA GLU A 85 -19.49 -3.85 -14.90
C GLU A 85 -18.19 -3.08 -15.20
N PRO A 86 -18.25 -1.98 -15.96
CA PRO A 86 -17.07 -1.16 -16.31
C PRO A 86 -16.38 -0.58 -15.07
N PHE A 87 -17.10 -0.43 -13.95
CA PHE A 87 -16.53 -0.04 -12.66
C PHE A 87 -15.49 -1.05 -12.13
N ALA A 88 -15.79 -2.34 -12.20
CA ALA A 88 -14.88 -3.39 -11.71
C ALA A 88 -13.62 -3.48 -12.57
N LEU A 89 -13.75 -3.29 -13.89
CA LEU A 89 -12.62 -3.19 -14.81
C LEU A 89 -11.71 -2.01 -14.46
N GLY A 90 -12.28 -0.84 -14.20
CA GLY A 90 -11.51 0.35 -13.78
C GLY A 90 -10.72 0.09 -12.50
N MET A 91 -11.33 -0.57 -11.51
CA MET A 91 -10.67 -0.86 -10.23
C MET A 91 -9.51 -1.86 -10.36
N VAL A 92 -9.68 -2.93 -11.15
CA VAL A 92 -8.61 -3.91 -11.41
C VAL A 92 -7.49 -3.29 -12.26
N GLN A 93 -7.84 -2.48 -13.27
CA GLN A 93 -6.86 -1.83 -14.13
C GLN A 93 -6.03 -0.78 -13.38
N ALA A 94 -6.64 -0.03 -12.45
CA ALA A 94 -5.88 0.87 -11.58
C ALA A 94 -4.85 0.12 -10.74
N PHE A 95 -5.19 -1.06 -10.24
CA PHE A 95 -4.26 -1.90 -9.50
C PHE A 95 -3.13 -2.43 -10.39
N LEU A 96 -3.47 -2.93 -11.59
CA LEU A 96 -2.52 -3.57 -12.51
C LEU A 96 -1.57 -2.56 -13.19
N GLY A 97 -2.10 -1.40 -13.59
CA GLY A 97 -1.38 -0.36 -14.32
C GLY A 97 -0.51 0.53 -13.44
N SER A 98 -0.76 0.52 -12.13
CA SER A 98 0.09 1.21 -11.17
C SER A 98 1.24 0.28 -10.77
N PRO A 99 2.50 0.74 -10.74
CA PRO A 99 3.63 -0.12 -10.41
C PRO A 99 3.47 -0.68 -8.98
N LEU A 100 3.10 -1.96 -8.82
CA LEU A 100 2.90 -2.64 -7.53
C LEU A 100 4.04 -2.36 -6.51
N ARG A 101 5.25 -2.08 -7.00
CA ARG A 101 6.45 -1.75 -6.22
C ARG A 101 6.48 -0.34 -5.61
N GLU A 102 5.62 0.58 -6.03
CA GLU A 102 5.55 1.96 -5.50
C GLU A 102 4.40 2.12 -4.48
N TRP A 103 3.41 1.23 -4.52
CA TRP A 103 2.32 1.17 -3.55
C TRP A 103 2.76 0.78 -2.17
N CYS A 104 3.76 -0.10 -2.10
CA CYS A 104 4.41 -0.43 -0.87
C CYS A 104 5.70 0.38 -0.78
N PRO A 105 5.93 1.16 0.29
CA PRO A 105 7.05 2.09 0.34
C PRO A 105 8.39 1.38 0.14
N ARG A 106 9.14 1.83 -0.88
CA ARG A 106 10.51 1.37 -1.23
C ARG A 106 11.51 1.50 -0.07
N THR A 107 11.22 2.31 0.94
CA THR A 107 12.07 2.48 2.13
C THR A 107 12.20 1.20 2.96
N LEU A 108 11.25 0.26 2.85
CA LEU A 108 11.37 -1.03 3.52
C LEU A 108 12.36 -1.99 2.82
N ASN A 109 12.61 -1.89 1.51
CA ASN A 109 13.48 -2.86 0.82
C ASN A 109 14.93 -2.82 1.32
N LYS A 110 15.45 -1.63 1.68
CA LYS A 110 16.78 -1.52 2.30
C LYS A 110 16.84 -2.12 3.71
N ALA A 111 15.74 -2.08 4.46
CA ALA A 111 15.63 -2.71 5.78
C ALA A 111 15.40 -4.23 5.70
N TRP A 112 14.71 -4.72 4.66
CA TRP A 112 14.48 -6.15 4.44
C TRP A 112 15.65 -6.89 3.82
N VAL A 113 16.51 -6.24 3.02
CA VAL A 113 17.78 -6.87 2.57
C VAL A 113 18.63 -7.29 3.77
N PHE A 114 18.53 -6.57 4.90
CA PHE A 114 19.20 -6.93 6.15
C PHE A 114 18.53 -8.06 6.95
N PHE A 115 17.31 -8.48 6.58
CA PHE A 115 16.49 -9.43 7.36
C PHE A 115 16.05 -10.68 6.58
N LEU A 116 16.22 -10.69 5.25
CA LEU A 116 15.87 -11.81 4.36
C LEU A 116 17.08 -12.67 3.97
N PHE A 117 18.28 -12.32 4.42
CA PHE A 117 19.45 -13.18 4.40
C PHE A 117 19.97 -13.30 5.84
N PRO A 118 19.92 -14.49 6.48
CA PRO A 118 20.95 -14.83 7.45
C PRO A 118 22.34 -14.84 6.78
#